data_AF-A0A6H2NS50-F1
#
_entry.id   AF-A0A6H2NS50-F1
#
_cell.length_a   1.000
_cell.length_b   1.000
_cell.length_c   1.000
_cell.angle_alpha   90.00
_cell.angle_beta   90.00
_cell.angle_gamma   90.00
#
_symmetry.space_group_name_H-M   'P 1'
#
loop_
_entity.id
_entity.type
_entity.pdbx_description
1 polymer ?
#
loop_
_entity_poly.entity_id
_entity_poly.type
_entity_poly.pdbx_seq_one_letter_code
_entity_poly.pdbx_strand_id
1 'polypeptide(L)'
;MMPKDLPYYAKKFAKLNVNKHRERGAAPHKPVLLISLIELIEQGKIRLNQVPLSPELISTFLKYWRSLVRTDHRSDISLPFVHLTGDKFWHLAFYPDSETATATGLGRKGVTAVRRIVQYAWLDPELFAILQDPGQRVILLR
;
A
#
# COMPACT_ATOMS: atom_id res chain seq x y z
N MET A 1 -8.58 8.23 23.12
CA MET A 1 -8.41 7.93 21.67
C MET A 1 -9.18 6.65 21.38
N MET A 2 -9.94 6.58 20.27
CA MET A 2 -10.62 5.32 19.93
C MET A 2 -9.59 4.24 19.56
N PRO A 3 -9.81 2.97 19.96
CA PRO A 3 -8.91 1.88 19.62
C PRO A 3 -8.85 1.70 18.09
N LYS A 4 -7.65 1.45 17.55
CA LYS A 4 -7.47 1.07 16.15
C LYS A 4 -7.61 -0.45 16.02
N ASP A 5 -8.85 -0.91 15.97
CA ASP A 5 -9.22 -2.32 15.90
C ASP A 5 -9.66 -2.75 14.48
N LEU A 6 -10.10 -4.01 14.33
CA LEU A 6 -10.57 -4.54 13.05
C LEU A 6 -11.69 -3.68 12.40
N PRO A 7 -12.77 -3.30 13.12
CA PRO A 7 -13.78 -2.38 12.58
C PRO A 7 -13.21 -1.03 12.11
N TYR A 8 -12.25 -0.46 12.85
CA TYR A 8 -11.56 0.77 12.46
C TYR A 8 -10.86 0.61 11.11
N TYR A 9 -10.07 -0.46 10.94
CA TYR A 9 -9.32 -0.68 9.70
C TYR A 9 -10.19 -1.14 8.53
N ALA A 10 -11.24 -1.93 8.77
CA ALA A 10 -12.22 -2.28 7.74
C ALA A 10 -12.86 -1.02 7.15
N LYS A 11 -13.25 -0.08 8.02
CA LYS A 11 -13.78 1.24 7.59
C LYS A 11 -12.73 2.05 6.81
N LYS A 12 -11.45 1.97 7.16
CA LYS A 12 -10.36 2.63 6.44
C LYS A 12 -10.17 2.05 5.04
N PHE A 13 -10.17 0.73 4.91
CA PHE A 13 -10.04 0.02 3.64
C PHE A 13 -11.23 0.32 2.71
N ALA A 14 -12.45 0.35 3.25
CA ALA A 14 -13.65 0.73 2.51
C ALA A 14 -13.67 2.22 2.06
N LYS A 15 -12.90 3.09 2.74
CA LYS A 15 -12.87 4.54 2.49
C LYS A 15 -11.49 5.06 2.09
N LEU A 16 -10.71 4.25 1.39
CA LEU A 16 -9.40 4.68 0.89
C LEU A 16 -9.51 5.99 0.11
N ASN A 17 -8.59 6.91 0.39
CA ASN A 17 -8.50 8.17 -0.32
C ASN A 17 -7.90 7.96 -1.71
N VAL A 18 -8.76 7.61 -2.67
CA VAL A 18 -8.42 7.39 -4.08
C VAL A 18 -8.78 8.61 -4.91
N ASN A 19 -7.93 8.93 -5.90
CA ASN A 19 -8.24 9.96 -6.88
C ASN A 19 -9.45 9.50 -7.73
N LYS A 20 -10.37 10.42 -8.02
CA LYS A 20 -11.56 10.16 -8.84
C LYS A 20 -11.47 11.00 -10.11
N HIS A 21 -11.35 10.33 -11.25
CA HIS A 21 -11.39 10.97 -12.57
C HIS A 21 -12.81 10.86 -13.15
N ARG A 22 -13.26 11.91 -13.85
CA ARG A 22 -14.61 11.97 -14.43
C ARG A 22 -14.89 10.82 -15.40
N GLU A 23 -13.90 10.46 -16.23
CA GLU A 23 -14.04 9.45 -17.29
C GLU A 23 -13.52 8.06 -16.90
N ARG A 24 -12.47 7.99 -16.07
CA ARG A 24 -11.81 6.73 -15.71
C ARG A 24 -12.30 6.15 -14.39
N GLY A 25 -13.14 6.89 -13.66
CA GLY A 25 -13.62 6.50 -12.34
C GLY A 25 -12.53 6.62 -11.26
N ALA A 26 -12.68 5.81 -10.21
CA ALA A 26 -11.76 5.80 -9.08
C ALA A 26 -10.44 5.09 -9.42
N ALA A 27 -9.32 5.72 -9.06
CA ALA A 27 -7.99 5.19 -9.31
C ALA A 27 -7.76 3.89 -8.51
N PRO A 28 -7.43 2.76 -9.18
CA PRO A 28 -7.36 1.44 -8.54
C PRO A 28 -6.05 1.18 -7.81
N HIS A 29 -5.07 2.09 -7.90
CA HIS A 29 -3.69 1.87 -7.45
C HIS A 29 -3.55 1.46 -5.98
N LYS A 30 -4.21 2.17 -5.06
CA LYS A 30 -4.11 1.86 -3.62
C LYS A 30 -4.76 0.51 -3.28
N PRO A 31 -6.00 0.21 -3.71
CA PRO A 31 -6.58 -1.12 -3.55
C PRO A 31 -5.68 -2.25 -4.09
N VAL A 32 -5.13 -2.10 -5.30
CA VAL A 32 -4.26 -3.14 -5.90
C VAL A 32 -2.98 -3.34 -5.08
N LEU A 33 -2.37 -2.26 -4.56
CA LEU A 33 -1.23 -2.36 -3.65
C LEU A 33 -1.58 -3.15 -2.38
N LEU A 34 -2.72 -2.85 -1.75
CA LEU A 34 -3.15 -3.53 -0.53
C LEU A 34 -3.43 -5.02 -0.75
N ILE A 35 -4.12 -5.38 -1.83
CA ILE A 35 -4.35 -6.80 -2.17
C ILE A 35 -3.02 -7.53 -2.39
N SER A 36 -2.07 -6.87 -3.07
CA SER A 36 -0.75 -7.46 -3.33
C SER A 36 0.05 -7.68 -2.04
N LEU A 37 0.00 -6.72 -1.13
CA LEU A 37 0.60 -6.84 0.21
C LEU A 37 -0.03 -7.99 0.99
N ILE A 38 -1.37 -8.08 0.98
CA ILE A 38 -2.10 -9.12 1.70
C ILE A 38 -1.74 -10.52 1.19
N GLU A 39 -1.65 -10.71 -0.12
CA GLU A 39 -1.20 -11.99 -0.70
C GLU A 39 0.21 -12.35 -0.20
N LEU A 40 1.14 -11.39 -0.17
CA LEU A 40 2.51 -11.66 0.26
C LEU A 40 2.61 -11.97 1.76
N ILE A 41 1.76 -11.37 2.59
CA ILE A 41 1.62 -11.73 4.01
C ILE A 41 1.05 -13.15 4.13
N GLU A 42 0.00 -13.47 3.36
CA GLU A 42 -0.62 -14.79 3.35
C GLU A 42 0.35 -15.91 2.96
N GLN A 43 1.19 -15.66 1.96
CA GLN A 43 2.24 -16.59 1.53
C GLN A 43 3.43 -16.67 2.49
N GLY A 44 3.42 -15.91 3.59
CA GLY A 44 4.51 -15.84 4.55
C GLY A 44 5.80 -15.24 3.97
N LYS A 45 5.69 -14.46 2.89
CA LYS A 45 6.82 -13.74 2.26
C LYS A 45 7.12 -12.43 2.97
N ILE A 46 6.10 -11.79 3.57
CA ILE A 46 6.25 -10.64 4.46
C ILE A 46 5.93 -11.09 5.88
N ARG A 47 6.98 -11.34 6.66
CA ARG A 47 6.89 -11.82 8.06
C ARG A 47 7.13 -10.73 9.09
N LEU A 48 7.86 -9.70 8.69
CA LEU A 48 8.15 -8.52 9.50
C LEU A 48 7.32 -7.36 8.98
N ASN A 49 7.00 -6.41 9.86
CA ASN A 49 6.31 -5.16 9.49
C ASN A 49 7.28 -4.18 8.80
N GLN A 50 7.91 -4.67 7.74
CA GLN A 50 8.86 -3.95 6.90
C GLN A 50 8.60 -4.43 5.48
N VAL A 51 7.95 -3.58 4.70
CA VAL A 51 7.50 -3.83 3.34
C VAL A 51 8.41 -3.06 2.38
N PRO A 52 9.51 -3.66 1.89
CA PRO A 52 10.30 -3.03 0.85
C PRO A 52 9.50 -2.93 -0.46
N LEU A 53 9.80 -1.92 -1.29
CA LEU A 53 9.31 -1.86 -2.68
C LEU A 53 10.09 -2.86 -3.54
N SER A 54 9.94 -4.14 -3.24
CA SER A 54 10.73 -5.24 -3.78
C SER A 54 10.22 -5.73 -5.13
N PRO A 55 11.04 -6.46 -5.91
CA PRO A 55 10.59 -7.12 -7.14
C PRO A 55 9.37 -8.03 -6.94
N GLU A 56 9.25 -8.69 -5.79
CA GLU A 56 8.13 -9.55 -5.43
C GLU A 56 6.84 -8.74 -5.23
N LEU A 57 6.91 -7.61 -4.54
CA LEU A 57 5.76 -6.71 -4.39
C LEU A 57 5.34 -6.10 -5.74
N ILE A 58 6.32 -5.66 -6.53
CA ILE A 58 6.08 -5.10 -7.87
C ILE A 58 5.42 -6.14 -8.78
N SER A 59 5.94 -7.37 -8.81
CA SER A 59 5.39 -8.43 -9.66
C SER A 59 3.99 -8.85 -9.23
N THR A 60 3.71 -8.94 -7.93
CA THR A 60 2.38 -9.24 -7.38
C THR A 60 1.38 -8.11 -7.71
N PHE A 61 1.81 -6.85 -7.59
CA PHE A 61 1.02 -5.70 -8.02
C PHE A 61 0.69 -5.74 -9.51
N LEU A 62 1.65 -6.00 -10.37
CA LEU A 62 1.41 -6.08 -11.82
C LEU A 62 0.52 -7.28 -12.19
N LYS A 63 0.61 -8.39 -11.44
CA LYS A 63 -0.30 -9.54 -11.58
C LYS A 63 -1.75 -9.11 -11.34
N TYR A 64 -2.04 -8.50 -10.19
CA TYR A 64 -3.38 -8.03 -9.87
C TYR A 64 -3.84 -6.87 -10.74
N TRP A 65 -2.93 -5.99 -11.14
CA TRP A 65 -3.24 -4.92 -12.06
C TRP A 65 -3.82 -5.46 -13.38
N ARG A 66 -3.13 -6.43 -13.99
CA ARG A 66 -3.58 -7.06 -15.24
C ARG A 66 -4.89 -7.81 -15.08
N SER A 67 -5.14 -8.44 -13.92
CA SER A 67 -6.37 -9.20 -13.70
C SER A 67 -7.58 -8.34 -13.36
N LEU A 68 -7.41 -7.24 -12.60
CA LEU A 68 -8.51 -6.46 -12.02
C LEU A 68 -8.76 -5.12 -12.73
N VAL A 69 -7.73 -4.49 -13.29
CA VAL A 69 -7.84 -3.15 -13.86
C VAL A 69 -8.20 -3.21 -15.34
N ARG A 70 -9.28 -2.53 -15.72
CA ARG A 70 -9.77 -2.42 -17.11
C ARG A 70 -9.79 -0.98 -17.62
N THR A 71 -9.57 -0.02 -16.74
CA THR A 71 -9.51 1.42 -17.02
C THR A 71 -8.14 1.81 -17.61
N ASP A 72 -8.09 2.91 -18.34
CA ASP A 72 -6.86 3.51 -18.89
C ASP A 72 -5.99 4.22 -17.82
N HIS A 73 -5.61 3.49 -16.78
CA HIS A 73 -4.68 3.93 -15.75
C HIS A 73 -3.32 3.24 -15.98
N ARG A 74 -2.22 3.94 -15.68
CA ARG A 74 -0.88 3.36 -15.71
C ARG A 74 -0.61 2.55 -14.45
N SER A 75 0.01 1.38 -14.60
CA SER A 75 0.33 0.45 -13.52
C SER A 75 1.58 0.84 -12.70
N ASP A 76 1.75 2.12 -12.38
CA ASP A 76 2.88 2.58 -11.59
C ASP A 76 2.60 2.40 -10.09
N ILE A 77 3.34 1.47 -9.47
CA ILE A 77 3.24 1.17 -8.04
C ILE A 77 3.92 2.23 -7.16
N SER A 78 4.84 3.05 -7.69
CA SER A 78 5.51 4.06 -6.85
C SER A 78 4.50 5.07 -6.29
N LEU A 79 3.47 5.39 -7.07
CA LEU A 79 2.39 6.28 -6.68
C LEU A 79 1.60 5.77 -5.46
N PRO A 80 0.92 4.61 -5.49
CA PRO A 80 0.21 4.13 -4.32
C PRO A 80 1.15 3.83 -3.15
N PHE A 81 2.39 3.40 -3.39
CA PHE A 81 3.36 3.15 -2.33
C PHE A 81 3.66 4.41 -1.49
N VAL A 82 3.68 5.58 -2.12
CA VAL A 82 3.86 6.86 -1.42
C VAL A 82 2.54 7.44 -0.93
N HIS A 83 1.51 7.50 -1.79
CA HIS A 83 0.26 8.21 -1.50
C HIS A 83 -0.63 7.52 -0.47
N LEU A 84 -0.40 6.23 -0.20
CA LEU A 84 -1.09 5.49 0.86
C LEU A 84 -0.77 6.04 2.26
N THR A 85 0.32 6.81 2.42
CA THR A 85 0.62 7.54 3.67
C THR A 85 -0.50 8.48 4.09
N GLY A 86 -1.23 9.05 3.13
CA GLY A 86 -2.39 9.91 3.40
C GLY A 86 -3.55 9.20 4.12
N ASP A 87 -3.61 7.86 4.07
CA ASP A 87 -4.64 7.06 4.74
C ASP A 87 -4.33 6.80 6.23
N LYS A 88 -3.12 7.18 6.67
CA LYS A 88 -2.63 7.24 8.06
C LYS A 88 -2.46 5.89 8.78
N PHE A 89 -2.43 4.80 8.04
CA PHE A 89 -2.07 3.47 8.54
C PHE A 89 -0.83 2.88 7.86
N TRP A 90 -0.26 3.60 6.90
CA TRP A 90 0.89 3.22 6.09
C TRP A 90 1.96 4.30 6.23
N HIS A 91 3.17 3.90 6.57
CA HIS A 91 4.26 4.80 6.93
C HIS A 91 5.51 4.43 6.14
N LEU A 92 6.39 5.40 5.91
CA LEU A 92 7.63 5.18 5.16
C LEU A 92 8.83 5.35 6.09
N ALA A 93 9.74 4.39 6.05
CA ALA A 93 11.08 4.50 6.61
C ALA A 93 12.05 4.90 5.50
N PHE A 94 12.73 6.03 5.69
CA PHE A 94 13.67 6.58 4.72
C PHE A 94 15.10 6.14 5.02
N TYR A 95 15.95 6.06 4.00
CA TYR A 95 17.38 5.89 4.23
C TYR A 95 17.96 7.11 4.97
N PRO A 96 18.91 6.92 5.91
CA PRO A 96 19.51 8.01 6.69
C PRO A 96 20.05 9.17 5.84
N ASP A 97 20.64 8.85 4.68
CA ASP A 97 21.31 9.81 3.80
C ASP A 97 20.33 10.51 2.82
N SER A 98 19.02 10.28 2.96
CA SER A 98 18.03 10.94 2.11
C SER A 98 17.72 12.35 2.62
N GLU A 99 18.56 13.31 2.24
CA GLU A 99 18.63 14.67 2.80
C GLU A 99 17.31 15.45 2.92
N THR A 100 16.23 15.13 2.19
CA THR A 100 15.00 15.94 2.15
C THR A 100 13.73 15.17 1.73
N ALA A 101 13.56 13.93 2.16
CA ALA A 101 12.44 13.10 1.71
C ALA A 101 11.14 13.31 2.51
N THR A 102 10.43 14.41 2.29
CA THR A 102 9.01 14.47 2.67
C THR A 102 8.17 13.70 1.65
N ALA A 103 7.11 13.01 2.10
CA ALA A 103 6.21 12.25 1.23
C ALA A 103 5.64 13.10 0.06
N THR A 104 5.51 14.42 0.28
CA THR A 104 5.01 15.41 -0.69
C THR A 104 5.84 15.47 -1.97
N GLY A 105 7.17 15.31 -1.89
CA GLY A 105 8.06 15.32 -3.07
C GLY A 105 8.17 13.95 -3.76
N LEU A 106 7.96 12.88 -3.01
CA LEU A 106 8.07 11.50 -3.50
C LEU A 106 6.89 11.08 -4.38
N GLY A 107 5.71 11.65 -4.17
CA GLY A 107 4.49 11.27 -4.90
C GLY A 107 4.49 11.56 -6.40
N ARG A 108 5.57 12.14 -6.94
CA ARG A 108 5.81 12.37 -8.39
C ARG A 108 6.99 11.57 -8.94
N LYS A 109 7.65 10.77 -8.10
CA LYS A 109 8.86 10.01 -8.45
C LYS A 109 8.48 8.60 -8.89
N GLY A 110 9.19 8.08 -9.89
CA GLY A 110 9.03 6.68 -10.34
C GLY A 110 9.69 5.69 -9.38
N VAL A 111 9.47 4.40 -9.64
CA VAL A 111 9.93 3.26 -8.82
C VAL A 111 11.41 3.35 -8.43
N THR A 112 12.31 3.61 -9.39
CA THR A 112 13.76 3.68 -9.14
C THR A 112 14.13 4.75 -8.11
N ALA A 113 13.51 5.93 -8.23
CA ALA A 113 13.77 7.03 -7.31
C ALA A 113 13.18 6.75 -5.92
N VAL A 114 11.97 6.17 -5.85
CA VAL A 114 11.36 5.76 -4.58
C VAL A 114 12.21 4.71 -3.87
N ARG A 115 12.70 3.68 -4.57
CA ARG A 115 13.57 2.63 -4.00
C ARG A 115 14.91 3.14 -3.47
N ARG A 116 15.42 4.25 -4.00
CA ARG A 116 16.67 4.87 -3.53
C ARG A 116 16.47 5.67 -2.25
N ILE A 117 15.26 6.16 -2.00
CA ILE A 117 14.95 7.08 -0.92
C ILE A 117 14.26 6.37 0.25
N VAL A 118 13.35 5.44 -0.06
CA VAL A 118 12.56 4.70 0.92
C VAL A 118 13.18 3.32 1.11
N GLN A 119 13.58 3.02 2.33
CA GLN A 119 14.12 1.72 2.72
C GLN A 119 13.02 0.66 2.75
N TYR A 120 11.90 0.98 3.40
CA TYR A 120 10.70 0.15 3.44
C TYR A 120 9.49 0.99 3.87
N ALA A 121 8.30 0.48 3.65
CA ALA A 121 7.10 0.94 4.31
C ALA A 121 6.75 0.05 5.50
N TRP A 122 5.96 0.55 6.45
CA TRP A 122 5.43 -0.23 7.56
C TRP A 122 4.00 0.18 7.86
N LEU A 123 3.18 -0.77 8.31
CA LEU A 123 1.79 -0.55 8.68
C LEU A 123 1.69 -0.15 10.15
N ASP A 124 0.59 0.49 10.55
CA ASP A 124 0.24 0.56 11.98
C ASP A 124 0.37 -0.85 12.62
N PRO A 125 0.98 -0.98 13.82
CA PRO A 125 1.23 -2.29 14.42
C PRO A 125 -0.02 -3.15 14.59
N GLU A 126 -1.16 -2.53 14.95
CA GLU A 126 -2.43 -3.22 15.11
C GLU A 126 -2.95 -3.76 13.77
N LEU A 127 -2.80 -3.00 12.68
CA LEU A 127 -3.18 -3.47 11.34
C LEU A 127 -2.28 -4.61 10.88
N PHE A 128 -0.97 -4.53 11.12
CA PHE A 128 -0.07 -5.62 10.79
C PHE A 128 -0.44 -6.89 11.53
N ALA A 129 -0.75 -6.81 12.84
CA ALA A 129 -1.20 -7.94 13.64
C ALA A 129 -2.52 -8.54 13.11
N ILE A 130 -3.51 -7.71 12.79
CA ILE A 130 -4.78 -8.15 12.18
C ILE A 130 -4.52 -8.89 10.86
N LEU A 131 -3.60 -8.40 10.04
CA LEU A 131 -3.27 -9.03 8.76
C LEU A 131 -2.56 -10.38 8.89
N GLN A 132 -1.95 -10.68 10.04
CA GLN A 132 -1.38 -12.00 10.31
C GLN A 132 -2.45 -13.06 10.59
N ASP A 133 -3.62 -12.66 11.09
CA ASP A 133 -4.75 -13.56 11.37
C ASP A 133 -5.59 -13.80 10.10
N PRO A 134 -5.67 -15.04 9.57
CA PRO A 134 -6.43 -15.33 8.36
C PRO A 134 -7.93 -15.00 8.48
N GLY A 135 -8.55 -15.21 9.65
CA GLY A 135 -9.96 -14.96 9.87
C GLY A 135 -10.28 -13.46 9.87
N GLN A 136 -9.41 -12.66 10.47
CA GLN A 136 -9.58 -11.20 10.49
C GLN A 136 -9.21 -10.54 9.15
N ARG A 137 -8.19 -11.06 8.47
CA ARG A 137 -7.80 -10.59 7.12
C ARG A 137 -8.94 -10.67 6.13
N VAL A 138 -9.71 -11.76 6.14
CA VAL A 138 -10.89 -11.92 5.26
C VAL A 138 -11.93 -10.83 5.50
N ILE A 139 -12.08 -10.36 6.74
CA ILE A 139 -13.04 -9.29 7.08
C ILE A 139 -12.60 -7.94 6.49
N LEU A 140 -11.29 -7.67 6.40
CA LEU A 140 -10.76 -6.43 5.80
C LEU A 140 -10.99 -6.35 4.27
N LEU A 141 -11.25 -7.48 3.62
CA LEU A 141 -11.45 -7.58 2.17
C LEU A 141 -12.93 -7.54 1.75
N ARG A 142 -13.86 -7.47 2.70
CA ARG A 142 -15.31 -7.36 2.47
C ARG A 142 -15.73 -5.91 2.36
#